data_AF-A0A377TVM8-F1
#
_entry.id   AF-A0A377TVM8-F1
#
_cell.length_a   1.000
_cell.length_b   1.000
_cell.length_c   1.000
_cell.angle_alpha   90.00
_cell.angle_beta   90.00
_cell.angle_gamma   90.00
#
_symmetry.space_group_name_H-M   'P 1'
#
loop_
_entity.id
_entity.type
_entity.pdbx_description
1 polymer ?
#
loop_
_entity_poly.entity_id
_entity_poly.type
_entity_poly.pdbx_seq_one_letter_code
_entity_poly.pdbx_strand_id
1 'polypeptide(L)'
;MSQRALALLGLPEQESGLVIAHLGNGASICAVRNGRSVDTSMGMTPLEGLMMGTRSGDVDFGAMAWIAGETRQTLSDLERVANTASGLLGISVFPPTCGCWSSVA
;
A
#
# COMPACT_ATOMS: atom_id res chain seq x y z
N MET A 1 11.92 13.07 -0.99
CA MET A 1 12.61 12.11 -0.09
C MET A 1 13.94 11.64 -0.67
N SER A 2 14.02 11.30 -1.97
CA SER A 2 15.26 10.85 -2.63
C SER A 2 16.45 11.80 -2.47
N GLN A 3 16.32 13.10 -2.79
CA GLN A 3 17.43 14.08 -2.66
C GLN A 3 17.97 14.19 -1.23
N ARG A 4 17.08 14.15 -0.22
CA ARG A 4 17.48 14.19 1.18
C ARG A 4 18.17 12.89 1.60
N ALA A 5 17.73 11.74 1.09
CA ALA A 5 18.38 10.45 1.33
C ALA A 5 19.78 10.38 0.70
N LEU A 6 19.95 10.90 -0.53
CA LEU A 6 21.26 10.99 -1.18
C LEU A 6 22.23 11.88 -0.40
N ALA A 7 21.77 13.04 0.08
CA ALA A 7 22.58 13.93 0.92
C ALA A 7 22.97 13.28 2.26
N LEU A 8 22.08 12.50 2.88
CA LEU A 8 22.35 11.75 4.11
C LEU A 8 23.33 10.59 3.91
N LEU A 9 23.22 9.90 2.78
CA LEU A 9 24.02 8.71 2.46
C LEU A 9 25.35 9.06 1.74
N GLY A 10 25.53 10.32 1.34
CA GLY A 10 26.71 10.78 0.58
C GLY A 10 26.83 10.14 -0.81
N LEU A 11 25.71 9.69 -1.39
CA LEU A 11 25.72 8.98 -2.67
C LEU A 11 25.53 9.93 -3.86
N PRO A 12 26.28 9.75 -4.95
CA PRO A 12 26.09 10.52 -6.17
C PRO A 12 24.77 10.14 -6.84
N GLU A 13 24.03 11.12 -7.34
CA GLU A 13 22.71 10.89 -7.92
C GLU A 13 22.77 9.95 -9.12
N GLN A 14 23.80 10.05 -10.00
CA GLN A 14 23.86 9.30 -11.26
C GLN A 14 24.20 7.80 -11.13
N GLU A 15 24.60 7.33 -9.94
CA GLU A 15 24.92 5.91 -9.65
C GLU A 15 24.24 5.42 -8.37
N SER A 16 23.07 5.97 -8.05
CA SER A 16 22.34 5.65 -6.83
C SER A 16 21.11 4.78 -7.10
N GLY A 17 20.91 3.76 -6.26
CA GLY A 17 19.69 2.98 -6.17
C GLY A 17 19.08 3.15 -4.79
N LEU A 18 17.88 3.72 -4.71
CA LEU A 18 17.14 3.92 -3.48
C LEU A 18 15.80 3.19 -3.53
N VAL A 19 15.44 2.55 -2.43
CA VAL A 19 14.08 2.03 -2.22
C VAL A 19 13.47 2.87 -1.10
N ILE A 20 12.40 3.60 -1.42
CA ILE A 20 11.72 4.51 -0.49
C ILE A 20 10.40 3.84 -0.09
N ALA A 21 10.29 3.45 1.19
CA ALA A 21 9.03 3.00 1.77
C ALA A 21 8.34 4.18 2.48
N HIS A 22 7.24 4.66 1.90
CA HIS A 22 6.35 5.61 2.56
C HIS A 22 5.31 4.82 3.35
N LEU A 23 5.42 4.81 4.68
CA LEU A 23 4.52 4.07 5.56
C LEU A 23 3.69 5.06 6.39
N GLY A 24 2.46 5.31 5.96
CA GLY A 24 1.47 6.12 6.66
C GLY A 24 0.07 5.53 6.53
N ASN A 25 -0.98 6.35 6.68
CA ASN A 25 -2.36 5.90 6.43
C ASN A 25 -2.56 5.39 4.99
N GLY A 26 -1.75 5.89 4.05
CA GLY A 26 -1.49 5.24 2.78
C GLY A 26 -0.04 4.76 2.73
N ALA A 27 0.17 3.50 2.36
CA ALA A 27 1.51 2.92 2.28
C ALA A 27 1.90 2.68 0.81
N SER A 28 3.09 3.11 0.41
CA SER A 28 3.64 2.81 -0.91
C SER A 28 5.15 2.66 -0.88
N ILE A 29 5.67 1.90 -1.83
CA ILE A 29 7.10 1.71 -2.05
C ILE A 29 7.44 2.29 -3.42
N CYS A 30 8.49 3.08 -3.49
CA CYS A 30 9.00 3.66 -4.73
C CYS A 30 10.47 3.27 -4.90
N ALA A 31 10.78 2.64 -6.04
CA ALA A 31 12.15 2.39 -6.45
C ALA A 31 12.64 3.60 -7.25
N VAL A 32 13.73 4.22 -6.77
CA VAL A 32 14.37 5.37 -7.41
C VAL A 32 15.75 4.96 -7.87
N ARG A 33 15.98 4.99 -9.18
CA ARG A 33 17.29 4.74 -9.79
C ARG A 33 17.79 6.00 -10.47
N ASN A 34 19.01 6.38 -10.15
CA ASN A 34 19.68 7.55 -10.70
C ASN A 34 18.87 8.85 -10.52
N GLY A 35 18.28 9.03 -9.34
CA GLY A 35 17.40 10.17 -9.04
C GLY A 35 15.99 10.10 -9.66
N ARG A 36 15.69 9.11 -10.50
CA ARG A 36 14.39 8.95 -11.17
C ARG A 36 13.60 7.77 -10.60
N SER A 37 12.30 7.97 -10.39
CA SER A 37 11.39 6.86 -10.06
C SER A 37 11.31 5.90 -11.23
N VAL A 38 11.69 4.64 -11.01
CA VAL A 38 11.61 3.57 -12.01
C VAL A 38 10.44 2.64 -11.76
N ASP A 39 9.97 2.56 -10.51
CA ASP A 39 8.83 1.72 -10.13
C ASP A 39 8.13 2.25 -8.88
N THR A 40 6.84 1.97 -8.75
CA THR A 40 6.02 2.33 -7.59
C THR A 40 4.99 1.23 -7.32
N SER A 41 4.80 0.88 -6.05
CA SER A 41 3.88 -0.19 -5.65
C SER A 41 2.41 0.16 -5.88
N MET A 42 2.06 1.44 -6.00
CA MET A 42 0.72 1.87 -6.40
C MET A 42 0.65 1.92 -7.92
N GLY A 43 -0.31 1.24 -8.54
CA GLY A 43 -0.58 1.38 -9.97
C GLY A 43 -1.61 2.45 -10.26
N MET A 44 -2.68 2.11 -10.99
CA MET A 44 -3.65 3.10 -11.49
C MET A 44 -4.46 3.77 -10.37
N THR A 45 -4.63 3.08 -9.24
CA THR A 45 -5.33 3.60 -8.07
C THR A 45 -4.48 3.40 -6.81
N PRO A 46 -4.66 4.23 -5.76
CA PRO A 46 -3.98 4.05 -4.48
C PRO A 46 -4.42 2.81 -3.68
N LEU A 47 -5.24 1.93 -4.27
CA LEU A 47 -5.69 0.68 -3.67
C LEU A 47 -4.67 -0.44 -3.91
N GLU A 48 -3.94 -0.37 -5.02
CA GLU A 48 -2.93 -1.36 -5.41
C GLU A 48 -1.66 -1.21 -4.57
N GLY A 49 -1.00 -2.34 -4.34
CA GLY A 49 0.23 -2.46 -3.56
C GLY A 49 -0.03 -2.88 -2.13
N LEU A 50 0.52 -2.12 -1.18
CA LEU A 50 0.55 -2.53 0.21
C LEU A 50 -0.84 -2.51 0.86
N MET A 51 -1.10 -3.53 1.69
CA MET A 51 -2.21 -3.50 2.63
C MET A 51 -2.08 -2.31 3.58
N MET A 52 -3.17 -1.56 3.78
CA MET A 52 -3.17 -0.34 4.58
C MET A 52 -4.13 -0.45 5.77
N GLY A 53 -4.42 0.68 6.43
CA GLY A 53 -5.34 0.72 7.58
C GLY A 53 -6.74 0.19 7.26
N THR A 54 -7.38 0.73 6.21
CA THR A 54 -8.75 0.37 5.80
C THR A 54 -8.84 -0.19 4.38
N ARG A 55 -7.70 -0.23 3.67
CA ARG A 55 -7.60 -0.64 2.28
C ARG A 55 -6.99 -2.03 2.16
N SER A 56 -7.52 -2.85 1.25
CA SER A 56 -7.06 -4.23 1.05
C SER A 56 -5.60 -4.32 0.59
N GLY A 57 -5.15 -3.39 -0.26
CA GLY A 57 -3.90 -3.58 -1.01
C GLY A 57 -4.15 -4.46 -2.24
N ASP A 58 -3.11 -5.17 -2.67
CA ASP A 58 -3.19 -6.15 -3.76
C ASP A 58 -4.20 -7.26 -3.44
N VAL A 59 -5.19 -7.44 -4.32
CA VAL A 59 -6.19 -8.51 -4.23
C VAL A 59 -6.34 -9.18 -5.58
N ASP A 60 -6.43 -10.50 -5.56
CA ASP A 60 -6.73 -11.29 -6.76
C ASP A 60 -8.13 -10.95 -7.31
N PHE A 61 -8.17 -10.55 -8.58
CA PHE A 61 -9.42 -10.27 -9.29
C PHE A 61 -10.34 -11.49 -9.34
N GLY A 62 -9.79 -12.71 -9.44
CA GLY A 62 -10.57 -13.95 -9.42
C GLY A 62 -11.28 -14.16 -8.09
N ALA A 63 -10.61 -13.88 -6.97
CA ALA A 63 -11.21 -13.92 -5.65
C ALA A 63 -12.30 -12.85 -5.49
N MET A 64 -12.05 -11.62 -5.96
CA MET A 64 -13.05 -10.53 -5.93
C MET A 64 -14.30 -10.87 -6.75
N ALA A 65 -14.13 -11.45 -7.94
CA ALA A 65 -15.24 -11.88 -8.79
C ALA A 65 -16.04 -13.03 -8.14
N TRP A 66 -15.36 -13.97 -7.48
CA TRP A 66 -16.02 -15.06 -6.76
C TRP A 66 -16.84 -14.53 -5.57
N ILE A 67 -16.27 -13.62 -4.77
CA ILE A 67 -16.98 -12.97 -3.65
C ILE A 67 -18.20 -12.19 -4.17
N ALA A 68 -18.07 -11.48 -5.29
CA ALA A 68 -19.18 -10.78 -5.93
C ALA A 68 -20.36 -11.73 -6.21
N GLY A 69 -20.05 -12.90 -6.79
CA GLY A 69 -21.04 -13.92 -7.14
C GLY A 69 -21.72 -14.52 -5.92
N GLU A 70 -20.94 -14.90 -4.90
CA GLU A 70 -21.46 -15.57 -3.70
C GLU A 70 -22.30 -14.63 -2.82
N THR A 71 -21.83 -13.38 -2.65
CA THR A 71 -22.49 -12.39 -1.78
C THR A 71 -23.51 -11.52 -2.51
N ARG A 72 -23.66 -11.69 -3.84
CA ARG A 72 -24.50 -10.87 -4.72
C ARG A 72 -24.21 -9.37 -4.61
N GLN A 73 -22.95 -9.03 -4.34
CA GLN A 73 -22.50 -7.64 -4.24
C GLN A 73 -22.19 -7.07 -5.63
N THR A 74 -22.46 -5.78 -5.81
CA THR A 74 -22.08 -5.06 -7.03
C THR A 74 -20.59 -4.73 -7.02
N LEU A 75 -20.04 -4.35 -8.18
CA LEU A 75 -18.66 -3.87 -8.25
C LEU A 75 -18.43 -2.63 -7.36
N SER A 76 -19.42 -1.74 -7.25
CA SER A 76 -19.35 -0.56 -6.38
C SER A 76 -19.34 -0.94 -4.89
N ASP A 77 -20.07 -1.99 -4.51
CA ASP A 77 -20.04 -2.50 -3.13
C ASP A 77 -18.66 -3.08 -2.80
N LEU A 78 -18.09 -3.84 -3.72
CA LEU A 78 -16.75 -4.39 -3.58
C LEU A 78 -15.67 -3.31 -3.52
N GLU A 79 -15.78 -2.26 -4.34
CA GLU A 79 -14.88 -1.10 -4.28
C GLU A 79 -14.95 -0.41 -2.92
N ARG A 80 -16.16 -0.22 -2.38
CA ARG A 80 -16.36 0.34 -1.05
C ARG A 80 -15.73 -0.54 0.02
N VAL A 81 -15.94 -1.86 -0.02
CA VAL A 81 -15.35 -2.80 0.93
C VAL A 81 -13.83 -2.77 0.85
N ALA A 82 -13.27 -2.86 -0.36
CA ALA A 82 -11.83 -2.85 -0.60
C ALA A 82 -11.16 -1.56 -0.10
N ASN A 83 -11.84 -0.40 -0.15
CA ASN A 83 -11.28 0.89 0.27
C ASN A 83 -11.50 1.25 1.75
N THR A 84 -12.62 0.83 2.34
CA THR A 84 -13.08 1.37 3.63
C THR A 84 -13.21 0.34 4.75
N ALA A 85 -13.38 -0.94 4.41
CA ALA A 85 -13.68 -2.00 5.37
C ALA A 85 -12.69 -3.18 5.30
N SER A 86 -11.54 -2.97 4.64
CA SER A 86 -10.51 -4.00 4.44
C SER A 86 -9.22 -3.64 5.19
N GLY A 87 -8.10 -4.25 4.81
CA GLY A 87 -6.80 -3.96 5.38
C GLY A 87 -6.66 -4.41 6.83
N LEU A 88 -5.86 -3.68 7.60
CA LEU A 88 -5.67 -3.94 9.03
C LEU A 88 -7.00 -3.93 9.81
N LEU A 89 -7.93 -3.03 9.48
CA LEU A 89 -9.26 -2.98 10.08
C LEU A 89 -10.05 -4.27 9.81
N GLY A 90 -10.02 -4.75 8.56
CA GLY A 90 -10.74 -5.97 8.16
C GLY A 90 -10.18 -7.25 8.80
N ILE A 91 -8.86 -7.33 8.99
CA ILE A 91 -8.20 -8.53 9.56
C ILE A 91 -8.22 -8.50 11.09
N SER A 92 -7.88 -7.37 11.70
CA SER A 92 -7.73 -7.27 13.15
C SER A 92 -9.03 -6.95 13.88
N VAL A 93 -10.06 -6.43 13.20
CA VAL A 93 -11.31 -5.93 13.81
C VAL A 93 -11.07 -4.79 14.83
N PHE A 94 -9.84 -4.25 14.89
CA PHE A 94 -9.44 -3.12 15.74
C PHE A 94 -9.25 -1.84 14.91
N PRO A 95 -9.37 -0.65 15.53
CA PRO A 95 -9.22 0.62 14.84
C PRO A 95 -7.84 0.76 14.19
N PRO A 96 -7.74 1.34 12.97
CA PRO A 96 -6.52 1.41 12.16
C PRO A 96 -5.54 2.46 12.69
N THR A 97 -5.03 2.26 13.90
CA THR A 97 -4.02 3.12 14.51
C THR A 97 -2.69 2.39 14.58
N CYS A 98 -1.60 3.07 14.23
CA CYS A 98 -0.22 2.53 14.29
C CYS A 98 0.18 1.96 15.67
N GLY A 99 -0.58 2.27 16.73
CA GLY A 99 -0.35 1.77 18.09
C GLY A 99 -0.64 0.28 18.29
N CYS A 100 -1.38 -0.40 17.42
CA CYS A 100 -1.70 -1.82 17.61
C CYS A 100 -0.50 -2.77 17.41
N TRP A 101 0.58 -2.34 16.74
CA TRP A 101 1.78 -3.16 16.57
C TRP A 101 2.55 -3.38 17.89
N SER A 102 2.31 -2.58 18.94
CA SER A 102 2.95 -2.78 20.25
C SER A 102 2.31 -3.89 21.09
N SER A 103 1.11 -4.35 20.72
CA SER A 103 0.34 -5.33 21.51
C SER A 103 0.42 -6.76 20.95
N VAL A 104 1.11 -6.96 19.82
CA VAL A 104 1.28 -8.25 19.13
C VAL A 104 2.77 -8.67 19.07
N ALA A 105 3.65 -7.97 19.81
CA ALA A 105 5.06 -8.33 19.98
C ALA A 105 5.35 -8.71 21.44
#